data_AF-A0A3N5RXN9-F1
#
_entry.id   AF-A0A3N5RXN9-F1
#
_cell.length_a   1.000
_cell.length_b   1.000
_cell.length_c   1.000
_cell.angle_alpha   90.00
_cell.angle_beta   90.00
_cell.angle_gamma   90.00
#
_symmetry.space_group_name_H-M   'P 1'
#
loop_
_entity.id
_entity.type
_entity.pdbx_description
1 polymer ?
#
loop_
_entity_poly.entity_id
_entity_poly.type
_entity_poly.pdbx_seq_one_letter_code
_entity_poly.pdbx_strand_id
1 'polypeptide(L)'
;MRNFLRGIVRLLINLIARVEVSGYEYLPAEGNCVVATNHLGIIDVPMGLYALNRWDMFVMIGEKWEKVGLFRWAAKYFNLIFIDRF
;
A
#
# COMPACT_ATOMS: atom_id res chain seq x y z
N MET A 1 5.04 -8.07 14.23
CA MET A 1 4.57 -8.43 12.85
C MET A 1 4.65 -7.26 11.87
N ARG A 2 4.02 -6.12 12.16
CA ARG A 2 3.99 -4.93 11.29
C ARG A 2 5.37 -4.42 10.84
N ASN A 3 6.27 -4.18 11.79
CA ASN A 3 7.63 -3.71 11.49
C ASN A 3 8.45 -4.74 10.70
N PHE A 4 8.15 -6.03 10.89
CA PHE A 4 8.78 -7.12 10.15
C PHE A 4 8.31 -7.17 8.69
N LEU A 5 7.00 -7.11 8.44
CA LEU A 5 6.44 -7.03 7.08
C LEU A 5 6.94 -5.77 6.35
N ARG A 6 7.03 -4.62 7.05
CA ARG A 6 7.65 -3.41 6.49
C ARG A 6 9.10 -3.64 6.09
N GLY A 7 9.86 -4.30 6.96
CA GLY A 7 11.26 -4.66 6.70
C GLY A 7 11.38 -5.52 5.45
N ILE A 8 10.50 -6.50 5.27
CA ILE A 8 10.44 -7.34 4.07
C ILE A 8 10.13 -6.50 2.83
N VAL A 9 9.08 -5.67 2.85
CA VAL A 9 8.70 -4.83 1.69
C VAL A 9 9.85 -3.91 1.29
N ARG A 10 10.50 -3.26 2.26
CA ARG A 10 11.65 -2.38 2.02
C ARG A 10 12.86 -3.14 1.48
N LEU A 11 13.15 -4.32 2.04
CA LEU A 11 14.22 -5.18 1.57
C LEU A 11 13.99 -5.56 0.10
N LEU A 12 12.80 -6.09 -0.23
CA LEU A 12 12.48 -6.55 -1.57
C LEU A 12 12.55 -5.42 -2.60
N ILE A 13 12.03 -4.23 -2.28
CA ILE A 13 12.09 -3.08 -3.18
C ILE A 13 13.53 -2.60 -3.36
N ASN A 14 14.30 -2.48 -2.27
CA ASN A 14 15.68 -2.00 -2.33
C ASN A 14 16.64 -2.99 -3.02
N LEU A 15 16.26 -4.27 -3.15
CA LEU A 15 17.01 -5.26 -3.93
C LEU A 15 16.90 -5.02 -5.45
N ILE A 16 15.82 -4.40 -5.92
CA ILE A 16 15.52 -4.25 -7.36
C ILE A 16 15.47 -2.79 -7.82
N ALA A 17 15.43 -1.83 -6.91
CA ALA A 17 15.29 -0.42 -7.22
C ALA A 17 16.01 0.47 -6.19
N ARG A 18 16.53 1.60 -6.67
CA ARG A 18 16.91 2.73 -5.82
C ARG A 18 15.70 3.65 -5.70
N VAL A 19 15.16 3.79 -4.50
CA VAL A 19 13.98 4.62 -4.26
C VAL A 19 14.40 5.92 -3.57
N GLU A 20 14.00 7.04 -4.15
CA GLU A 20 14.12 8.36 -3.53
C GLU A 20 12.73 8.84 -3.16
N VAL A 21 12.57 9.33 -1.93
CA VAL A 21 11.29 9.86 -1.43
C VAL A 21 11.51 11.23 -0.83
N SER A 22 10.64 12.17 -1.19
CA SER A 22 10.66 13.57 -0.75
C SER A 22 9.24 14.04 -0.42
N GLY A 23 9.10 15.18 0.25
CA GLY A 23 7.81 15.80 0.53
C GLY A 23 7.04 15.25 1.75
N TYR A 24 7.72 14.56 2.67
CA TYR A 24 7.08 14.08 3.90
C TYR A 24 6.60 15.22 4.81
N GLU A 25 7.18 16.40 4.68
CA GLU A 25 6.77 17.63 5.36
C GLU A 25 5.34 18.08 5.00
N TYR A 26 4.81 17.61 3.86
CA TYR A 26 3.43 17.89 3.44
C TYR A 26 2.44 16.84 3.93
N LEU A 27 2.90 15.71 4.48
CA LEU A 27 2.01 14.71 5.04
C LEU A 27 1.47 15.18 6.40
N PRO A 28 0.15 15.11 6.62
CA PRO A 28 -0.42 15.38 7.93
C PRO A 28 0.17 14.42 8.98
N ALA A 29 0.75 14.99 10.04
CA ALA A 29 1.28 14.21 11.16
C ALA A 29 0.18 13.49 11.93
N GLU A 30 -1.02 14.07 11.96
CA GLU A 30 -2.19 13.57 12.65
C GLU A 30 -3.45 13.70 11.77
N GLY A 31 -4.48 12.91 12.09
CA GLY A 31 -5.75 12.93 11.38
C GLY A 31 -5.80 12.08 10.10
N ASN A 32 -6.85 12.31 9.31
CA ASN A 32 -7.14 11.57 8.09
C ASN A 32 -6.72 12.37 6.86
N CYS A 33 -6.23 11.66 5.85
CA CYS A 33 -5.98 12.24 4.53
C CYS A 33 -6.34 11.23 3.44
N VAL A 34 -6.57 11.74 2.23
CA VAL A 34 -6.71 10.92 1.03
C VAL A 34 -5.41 11.05 0.25
N VAL A 35 -4.73 9.92 0.05
CA VAL A 35 -3.53 9.84 -0.79
C VAL A 35 -3.98 9.49 -2.20
N ALA A 36 -3.89 10.45 -3.11
CA ALA A 36 -4.13 10.24 -4.53
C ALA A 36 -2.79 10.06 -5.24
N THR A 37 -2.68 9.02 -6.07
CA THR A 37 -1.48 8.72 -6.86
C THR A 37 -1.85 8.53 -8.32
N ASN A 38 -0.86 8.68 -9.21
CA ASN A 38 -0.94 8.03 -10.51
C ASN A 38 -1.02 6.51 -10.32
N HIS A 39 -1.62 5.80 -11.29
CA HIS A 39 -1.82 4.35 -11.21
C HIS A 39 -0.79 3.61 -12.06
N LEU A 40 0.14 2.90 -11.42
CA LEU A 40 1.09 2.00 -12.10
C LEU A 40 0.69 0.53 -11.97
N GLY A 41 -0.35 0.23 -11.18
CA GLY A 41 -0.94 -1.09 -11.08
C GLY A 41 -0.65 -1.75 -9.73
N ILE A 42 -0.22 -3.00 -9.73
CA ILE A 42 -0.02 -3.78 -8.50
C ILE A 42 1.03 -3.18 -7.56
N ILE A 43 1.99 -2.42 -8.11
CA ILE A 43 3.10 -1.83 -7.37
C ILE A 43 2.68 -0.66 -6.47
N ASP A 44 1.53 -0.05 -6.72
CA ASP A 44 1.04 1.11 -5.97
C ASP A 44 0.87 0.78 -4.48
N VAL A 45 0.36 -0.43 -4.17
CA VAL A 45 0.12 -0.86 -2.78
C VAL A 45 1.43 -1.13 -2.03
N PRO A 46 2.38 -1.94 -2.54
CA PRO A 46 3.71 -2.05 -1.96
C PRO A 46 4.43 -0.71 -1.79
N MET A 47 4.33 0.21 -2.74
CA MET A 47 4.97 1.53 -2.64
C MET A 47 4.35 2.39 -1.54
N GLY A 48 3.03 2.34 -1.36
CA GLY A 48 2.36 2.94 -0.20
C GLY A 48 2.91 2.40 1.13
N LEU A 49 3.04 1.07 1.26
CA LEU A 49 3.61 0.43 2.46
C LEU A 49 5.12 0.69 2.66
N TYR A 50 5.85 0.94 1.57
CA TYR A 50 7.27 1.28 1.59
C TYR A 50 7.51 2.69 2.12
N ALA A 51 6.82 3.67 1.50
CA ALA A 51 7.03 5.09 1.71
C ALA A 51 6.32 5.57 2.99
N LEU A 52 5.05 5.22 3.18
CA LEU A 52 4.26 5.77 4.27
C LEU A 52 4.57 5.05 5.59
N ASN A 53 4.77 5.84 6.65
CA ASN A 53 4.88 5.33 8.01
C ASN A 53 3.50 5.08 8.64
N ARG A 54 2.52 4.63 7.83
CA ARG A 54 1.13 4.37 8.23
C ARG A 54 0.68 3.00 7.71
N TRP A 55 -0.02 2.26 8.56
CA TRP A 55 -0.51 0.90 8.27
C TRP A 55 -2.02 0.78 8.38
N ASP A 56 -2.66 1.84 8.84
CA ASP A 56 -4.09 2.08 8.91
C ASP A 56 -4.62 2.70 7.61
N MET A 57 -3.95 2.42 6.49
CA MET A 57 -4.40 2.86 5.17
C MET A 57 -5.51 1.94 4.69
N PHE A 58 -6.56 2.54 4.15
CA PHE A 58 -7.58 1.83 3.38
C PHE A 58 -7.20 1.89 1.90
N VAL A 59 -7.09 0.74 1.26
CA VAL A 59 -6.65 0.65 -0.14
C VAL A 59 -7.77 0.12 -0.99
N MET A 60 -8.22 0.92 -1.94
CA MET A 60 -9.26 0.52 -2.88
C MET A 60 -8.66 -0.32 -4.01
N ILE A 61 -9.16 -1.53 -4.21
CA ILE A 61 -8.71 -2.46 -5.25
C ILE A 61 -9.92 -3.01 -6.00
N GLY A 62 -9.75 -3.31 -7.29
CA GLY A 62 -10.86 -3.84 -8.11
C GLY A 62 -11.34 -5.22 -7.64
N GLU A 63 -12.64 -5.45 -7.73
CA GLU A 63 -13.37 -6.67 -7.38
C GLU A 63 -12.78 -7.95 -8.02
N LYS A 64 -12.19 -7.85 -9.23
CA LYS A 64 -11.46 -8.96 -9.87
C LYS A 64 -10.40 -9.63 -8.97
N TRP A 65 -9.78 -8.87 -8.07
CA TRP A 65 -8.73 -9.39 -7.18
C TRP A 65 -9.29 -10.24 -6.04
N GLU A 66 -10.57 -10.10 -5.70
CA GLU A 66 -11.23 -10.91 -4.68
C GLU A 66 -11.25 -12.41 -5.06
N LYS A 67 -11.27 -12.70 -6.37
CA LYS A 67 -11.26 -14.07 -6.91
C LYS A 67 -9.94 -14.81 -6.64
N VAL A 68 -8.86 -14.08 -6.34
CA VAL A 68 -7.53 -14.64 -6.09
C VAL A 68 -7.33 -14.83 -4.58
N GLY A 69 -7.12 -16.07 -4.14
CA GLY A 69 -7.05 -16.44 -2.72
C GLY A 69 -6.02 -15.65 -1.90
N LEU A 70 -4.87 -15.33 -2.50
CA LEU A 70 -3.83 -14.52 -1.84
C LEU A 70 -4.32 -13.11 -1.50
N PHE A 71 -4.97 -12.41 -2.44
CA PHE A 71 -5.47 -11.05 -2.19
C PHE A 71 -6.66 -11.05 -1.25
N ARG A 72 -7.53 -12.06 -1.33
CA ARG A 72 -8.62 -12.26 -0.37
C ARG A 72 -8.10 -12.49 1.05
N TRP A 73 -7.02 -13.25 1.21
CA TRP A 73 -6.36 -13.43 2.50
C TRP A 73 -5.71 -12.12 2.97
N ALA A 74 -4.98 -11.43 2.10
CA ALA A 74 -4.33 -10.16 2.41
C ALA A 74 -5.35 -9.07 2.82
N ALA A 75 -6.53 -9.03 2.21
CA ALA A 75 -7.59 -8.07 2.52
C ALA A 75 -7.99 -8.09 4.01
N LYS A 76 -7.89 -9.24 4.67
CA LYS A 76 -8.19 -9.39 6.11
C LYS A 76 -7.20 -8.66 7.03
N TYR A 77 -6.02 -8.32 6.52
CA TYR A 77 -4.93 -7.73 7.32
C TYR A 77 -4.55 -6.32 6.88
N PHE A 78 -4.88 -5.93 5.64
CA PHE A 78 -4.40 -4.69 5.02
C PHE A 78 -5.51 -3.69 4.67
N ASN A 79 -6.70 -3.82 5.27
CA ASN A 79 -7.85 -2.93 5.03
C ASN A 79 -8.13 -2.71 3.53
N LEU A 80 -8.01 -3.77 2.73
CA LEU A 80 -8.27 -3.70 1.30
C LEU A 80 -9.78 -3.64 1.10
N ILE A 81 -10.24 -2.62 0.39
CA ILE A 81 -11.64 -2.43 0.04
C ILE A 81 -11.81 -2.82 -1.42
N PHE A 82 -12.56 -3.89 -1.67
CA PHE A 82 -12.93 -4.27 -3.03
C PHE A 82 -13.99 -3.31 -3.53
N ILE A 83 -13.66 -2.59 -4.61
CA ILE A 83 -14.58 -1.69 -5.29
C ILE A 83 -15.11 -2.38 -6.54
N ASP A 84 -16.40 -2.24 -6.77
CA ASP A 84 -17.02 -2.64 -8.02
C ASP A 84 -16.70 -1.58 -9.08
N ARG A 85 -15.95 -1.98 -10.11
CA ARG A 85 -15.50 -1.07 -11.16
C ARG A 85 -16.39 -1.12 -12.42
N PHE A 86 -17.32 -2.07 -12.52
CA PHE A 86 -18.09 -2.32 -13.74
C PHE A 86 -19.53 -2.74 -13.46
#